data_AF-A0A7W8QNS4-F1
#
_entry.id   AF-A0A7W8QNS4-F1
#
_cell.length_a   1.000
_cell.length_b   1.000
_cell.length_c   1.000
_cell.angle_alpha   90.00
_cell.angle_beta   90.00
_cell.angle_gamma   90.00
#
_symmetry.space_group_name_H-M   'P 1'
#
loop_
_entity.id
_entity.type
_entity.pdbx_description
1 polymer ?
#
loop_
_entity_poly.entity_id
_entity_poly.type
_entity_poly.pdbx_seq_one_letter_code
_entity_poly.pdbx_strand_id
1 'polypeptide(L)'
;MLTTILAVLGLVAGVCGLAAGGWAVLNMRKTIHECEAVVRRILPESGGVDPRAVRDVGLVRYDALEEMSGARSFSLALLDAAGDGVVITSINGRTESRTYAKLVESGRSEEALSPEEYRAIRSARLGRGPGAGVGAAFPAPAGEPEEPAATVRPLTPRPRAEAGEEPPAETVGEPRAEAREASPPRV
;
A
#
# COMPACT_ATOMS: atom_id res chain seq x y z
N MET A 1 -4.96 -7.45 72.22
CA MET A 1 -4.72 -8.57 71.28
C MET A 1 -5.78 -8.62 70.19
N LEU A 2 -7.09 -8.71 70.51
CA LEU A 2 -8.15 -8.75 69.49
C LEU A 2 -8.29 -7.45 68.69
N THR A 3 -8.25 -6.30 69.34
CA THR A 3 -8.35 -4.98 68.71
C THR A 3 -7.19 -4.68 67.76
N THR A 4 -5.98 -5.08 68.15
CA THR A 4 -4.78 -4.96 67.31
C THR A 4 -4.84 -5.88 66.10
N ILE A 5 -5.40 -7.09 66.24
CA ILE A 5 -5.59 -8.03 65.12
C ILE A 5 -6.60 -7.46 64.10
N LEU A 6 -7.73 -6.91 64.57
CA LEU A 6 -8.74 -6.30 63.70
C LEU A 6 -8.20 -5.06 62.96
N ALA A 7 -7.41 -4.24 63.64
CA ALA A 7 -6.79 -3.06 63.03
C ALA A 7 -5.79 -3.44 61.92
N VAL A 8 -4.96 -4.47 62.16
CA VAL A 8 -4.01 -4.97 61.15
C VAL A 8 -4.74 -5.59 59.96
N LEU A 9 -5.81 -6.35 60.21
CA LEU A 9 -6.62 -6.95 59.14
C LEU A 9 -7.27 -5.90 58.25
N GLY A 10 -7.81 -4.83 58.84
CA GLY A 10 -8.38 -3.70 58.11
C GLY A 10 -7.33 -2.95 57.29
N LEU A 11 -6.13 -2.73 57.83
CA LEU A 11 -5.02 -2.12 57.11
C LEU A 11 -4.60 -2.96 55.90
N VAL A 12 -4.43 -4.27 56.08
CA VAL A 12 -4.05 -5.19 55.00
C VAL A 12 -5.12 -5.23 53.91
N ALA A 13 -6.39 -5.33 54.28
CA ALA A 13 -7.50 -5.30 53.33
C ALA A 13 -7.54 -3.98 52.53
N GLY A 14 -7.32 -2.84 53.20
CA GLY A 14 -7.24 -1.53 52.55
C GLY A 14 -6.07 -1.42 51.56
N VAL A 15 -4.88 -1.86 51.95
CA VAL A 15 -3.69 -1.83 51.09
C VAL A 15 -3.87 -2.75 49.87
N CYS A 16 -4.42 -3.95 50.05
CA CYS A 16 -4.74 -4.86 48.95
C CYS A 16 -5.75 -4.25 47.98
N GLY A 17 -6.79 -3.55 48.49
CA GLY A 17 -7.76 -2.86 47.66
C GLY A 17 -7.14 -1.74 46.82
N LEU A 18 -6.26 -0.93 47.41
CA LEU A 18 -5.55 0.13 46.69
C LEU A 18 -4.58 -0.42 45.65
N ALA A 19 -3.87 -1.51 45.97
CA ALA A 19 -2.97 -2.17 45.04
C ALA A 19 -3.72 -2.77 43.84
N ALA A 20 -4.84 -3.45 44.08
CA ALA A 20 -5.68 -4.02 43.02
C ALA A 20 -6.32 -2.94 42.14
N GLY A 21 -6.82 -1.85 42.74
CA GLY A 21 -7.36 -0.71 42.02
C GLY A 21 -6.29 -0.01 41.17
N GLY A 22 -5.11 0.22 41.73
CA GLY A 22 -3.96 0.78 41.01
C GLY A 22 -3.49 -0.12 39.86
N TRP A 23 -3.42 -1.43 40.09
CA TRP A 23 -3.04 -2.40 39.06
C TRP A 23 -4.06 -2.45 37.91
N ALA A 24 -5.37 -2.39 38.20
CA ALA A 24 -6.42 -2.31 37.19
C ALA A 24 -6.32 -1.05 36.33
N VAL A 25 -6.06 0.11 36.95
CA VAL A 25 -5.90 1.40 36.25
C VAL A 25 -4.62 1.45 35.41
N LEU A 26 -3.52 0.87 35.89
CA LEU A 26 -2.26 0.81 35.14
C LEU A 26 -2.34 -0.19 33.97
N ASN A 27 -3.02 -1.33 34.14
CA ASN A 27 -3.18 -2.31 33.07
C ASN A 27 -4.08 -1.79 31.93
N MET A 28 -5.11 -1.01 32.25
CA MET A 28 -6.00 -0.38 31.27
C MET A 28 -5.27 0.60 30.34
N ARG A 29 -4.23 1.28 30.84
CA ARG A 29 -3.37 2.16 30.01
C ARG A 29 -2.60 1.41 28.92
N LYS A 30 -2.29 0.12 29.13
CA LYS A 30 -1.56 -0.69 28.15
C LYS A 30 -2.49 -1.16 27.02
N THR A 31 -3.75 -1.46 27.32
CA THR A 31 -4.76 -1.90 26.34
C THR A 31 -5.25 -0.78 25.42
N ILE A 32 -5.23 0.48 25.89
CA ILE A 32 -5.64 1.64 25.07
C ILE A 32 -4.72 1.83 23.85
N HIS A 33 -3.42 1.56 23.98
CA HIS A 33 -2.47 1.68 22.86
C HIS A 33 -2.71 0.63 21.76
N GLU A 34 -3.29 -0.53 22.09
CA GLU A 34 -3.66 -1.55 21.09
C GLU A 34 -5.01 -1.22 20.41
N CYS A 35 -5.92 -0.55 21.12
CA CYS A 35 -7.22 -0.14 20.58
C CYS A 35 -7.14 1.07 19.64
N GLU A 36 -6.13 1.93 19.73
CA GLU A 36 -6.00 3.11 18.86
C GLU A 36 -5.93 2.75 17.38
N ALA A 37 -5.23 1.65 17.04
CA ALA A 37 -5.10 1.16 15.67
C ALA A 37 -6.42 0.57 15.11
N VAL A 38 -7.29 0.04 15.98
CA VAL A 38 -8.57 -0.58 15.61
C VAL A 38 -9.67 0.48 15.56
N VAL A 39 -9.72 1.40 16.52
CA VAL A 39 -10.68 2.51 16.57
C VAL A 39 -10.51 3.43 15.35
N ARG A 40 -9.28 3.68 14.91
CA ARG A 40 -8.98 4.46 13.70
C ARG A 40 -9.54 3.87 12.41
N ARG A 41 -9.90 2.58 12.39
CA ARG A 41 -10.53 1.91 11.23
C ARG A 41 -12.05 1.96 11.25
N ILE A 42 -12.68 2.15 12.43
CA ILE A 42 -14.13 1.94 12.61
C ILE A 42 -14.87 3.26 12.82
N LEU A 43 -14.22 4.28 13.39
CA LEU A 43 -14.85 5.57 13.67
C LEU A 43 -13.97 6.71 13.13
N PRO A 44 -14.25 7.26 11.93
CA PRO A 44 -13.90 8.65 11.67
C PRO A 44 -14.73 9.50 12.63
N GLU A 45 -14.17 9.77 13.81
CA GLU A 45 -14.70 10.66 14.83
C GLU A 45 -15.23 11.93 14.16
N SER A 46 -16.49 12.25 14.44
CA SER A 46 -17.23 13.34 13.82
C SER A 46 -16.52 14.68 14.01
N GLY A 47 -16.09 15.31 12.90
CA GLY A 47 -15.74 16.73 12.84
C GLY A 47 -14.36 17.08 12.27
N GLY A 48 -13.47 16.10 12.08
CA GLY A 48 -12.16 16.29 11.44
C GLY A 48 -12.12 15.68 10.05
N VAL A 49 -11.66 16.41 9.04
CA VAL A 49 -11.24 15.81 7.77
C VAL A 49 -10.00 14.95 8.08
N ASP A 50 -10.06 13.64 7.80
CA ASP A 50 -8.90 12.76 7.99
C ASP A 50 -7.71 13.35 7.21
N PRO A 51 -6.59 13.71 7.86
CA PRO A 51 -5.45 14.30 7.18
C PRO A 51 -4.83 13.38 6.13
N ARG A 52 -5.11 12.06 6.21
CA ARG A 52 -4.67 11.06 5.22
C ARG A 52 -5.67 10.83 4.10
N ALA A 53 -6.86 11.45 4.16
CA ALA A 53 -7.79 11.39 3.05
C ALA A 53 -7.22 12.13 1.85
N VAL A 54 -7.37 11.53 0.67
CA VAL A 54 -7.05 12.21 -0.59
C VAL A 54 -7.94 13.44 -0.70
N ARG A 55 -7.32 14.60 -0.85
CA ARG A 55 -8.03 15.89 -0.97
C ARG A 55 -7.50 16.74 -2.11
N ASP A 56 -6.22 16.59 -2.43
CA ASP A 56 -5.53 17.40 -3.42
C ASP A 56 -5.39 16.56 -4.69
N VAL A 57 -6.20 16.88 -5.71
CA VAL A 57 -6.28 16.12 -6.97
C VAL A 57 -5.89 17.00 -8.14
N GLY A 58 -5.00 16.48 -9.00
CA GLY A 58 -4.54 17.15 -10.20
C GLY A 58 -4.50 16.20 -11.38
N LEU A 59 -5.05 16.62 -12.53
CA LEU A 59 -5.08 15.83 -13.75
C LEU A 59 -4.47 16.63 -14.91
N VAL A 60 -3.51 16.03 -15.59
CA VAL A 60 -2.90 16.55 -16.81
C VAL A 60 -3.15 15.55 -17.92
N ARG A 61 -3.69 16.01 -19.05
CA ARG A 61 -3.90 15.19 -20.26
C ARG A 61 -2.97 15.67 -21.36
N TYR A 62 -2.45 14.74 -22.15
CA TYR A 62 -1.44 15.02 -23.17
C TYR A 62 -1.37 13.89 -24.21
N ASP A 63 -0.66 14.16 -25.30
CA ASP A 63 -0.33 13.17 -26.32
C ASP A 63 1.11 12.71 -26.07
N ALA A 64 1.25 11.50 -25.51
CA ALA A 64 2.53 10.92 -25.11
C ALA A 64 3.30 10.26 -26.28
N LEU A 65 2.59 9.96 -27.36
CA LEU A 65 3.11 9.29 -28.55
C LEU A 65 2.74 10.14 -29.77
N GLU A 66 3.68 10.35 -30.69
CA GLU A 66 3.51 11.25 -31.84
C GLU A 66 2.37 10.83 -32.78
N GLU A 67 2.08 9.52 -32.85
CA GLU A 67 0.99 8.96 -33.66
C GLU A 67 -0.42 9.18 -33.07
N MET A 68 -0.50 9.73 -31.86
CA MET A 68 -1.74 9.98 -31.13
C MET A 68 -2.05 11.48 -31.10
N SER A 69 -3.35 11.80 -31.18
CA SER A 69 -3.85 13.14 -30.97
C SER A 69 -5.13 13.12 -30.12
N GLY A 70 -5.39 14.22 -29.43
CA GLY A 70 -6.60 14.41 -28.64
C GLY A 70 -6.41 14.17 -27.15
N ALA A 71 -5.20 14.33 -26.63
CA ALA A 71 -4.86 14.26 -25.21
C ALA A 71 -5.35 12.96 -24.54
N ARG A 72 -5.02 11.82 -25.18
CA ARG A 72 -5.48 10.48 -24.77
C ARG A 72 -4.68 9.91 -23.59
N SER A 73 -3.44 10.34 -23.40
CA SER A 73 -2.62 9.97 -22.24
C SER A 73 -2.86 10.94 -21.08
N PHE A 74 -2.57 10.50 -19.86
CA PHE A 74 -2.76 11.35 -18.68
C PHE A 74 -1.82 11.02 -17.52
N SER A 75 -1.60 12.01 -16.66
CA SER A 75 -1.00 11.88 -15.34
C SER A 75 -1.95 12.46 -14.30
N LEU A 76 -2.26 11.66 -13.27
CA LEU A 76 -3.19 11.95 -12.19
C LEU A 76 -2.44 11.91 -10.86
N ALA A 77 -2.39 13.03 -10.15
CA ALA A 77 -1.89 13.10 -8.79
C ALA A 77 -3.05 13.04 -7.80
N LEU A 78 -2.94 12.14 -6.82
CA LEU A 78 -3.86 11.95 -5.71
C LEU A 78 -3.08 12.11 -4.41
N LEU A 79 -3.22 13.26 -3.77
CA LEU A 79 -2.42 13.63 -2.61
C LEU A 79 -3.31 13.93 -1.39
N ASP A 80 -2.77 13.62 -0.22
CA ASP A 80 -3.33 13.94 1.07
C ASP A 80 -2.94 15.35 1.54
N ALA A 81 -3.19 15.65 2.81
CA ALA A 81 -2.91 16.95 3.36
C ALA A 81 -1.43 17.33 3.52
N ALA A 82 -0.56 16.33 3.68
CA ALA A 82 0.88 16.52 3.74
C ALA A 82 1.50 16.63 2.34
N GLY A 83 0.73 16.31 1.29
CA GLY A 83 1.24 16.17 -0.07
C GLY A 83 1.85 14.79 -0.31
N ASP A 84 1.54 13.82 0.56
CA ASP A 84 1.88 12.42 0.39
C ASP A 84 0.79 11.75 -0.45
N GLY A 85 1.18 10.76 -1.27
CA GLY A 85 0.23 10.02 -2.08
C GLY A 85 0.87 9.35 -3.29
N VAL A 86 0.16 9.39 -4.42
CA VAL A 86 0.57 8.69 -5.63
C VAL A 86 0.32 9.56 -6.86
N VAL A 87 1.21 9.45 -7.85
CA VAL A 87 0.94 9.89 -9.21
C VAL A 87 0.78 8.66 -10.11
N ILE A 88 -0.33 8.62 -10.85
CA ILE A 88 -0.67 7.55 -11.78
C ILE A 88 -0.58 8.10 -13.19
N THR A 89 0.22 7.48 -14.03
CA THR A 89 0.40 7.87 -15.43
C THR A 89 -0.07 6.75 -16.34
N SER A 90 -0.93 7.08 -17.31
CA SER A 90 -1.37 6.16 -18.36
C SER A 90 -0.94 6.71 -19.72
N ILE A 91 -0.07 5.96 -20.39
CA ILE A 91 0.39 6.20 -21.75
C ILE A 91 -0.46 5.34 -22.68
N ASN A 92 -1.29 5.98 -23.50
CA ASN A 92 -2.27 5.32 -24.35
C ASN A 92 -1.86 5.43 -25.82
N GLY A 93 -1.55 4.28 -26.43
CA GLY A 93 -1.35 4.11 -27.87
C GLY A 93 -2.60 3.58 -28.58
N ARG A 94 -2.50 3.32 -29.89
CA ARG A 94 -3.64 2.77 -30.66
C ARG A 94 -3.98 1.33 -30.30
N THR A 95 -2.96 0.53 -30.04
CA THR A 95 -3.06 -0.93 -29.85
C THR A 95 -2.79 -1.35 -28.41
N GLU A 96 -2.12 -0.52 -27.62
CA GLU A 96 -1.74 -0.83 -26.24
C GLU A 96 -1.80 0.38 -25.31
N SER A 97 -1.91 0.11 -24.02
CA SER A 97 -1.83 1.09 -22.95
C SER A 97 -0.89 0.60 -21.86
N ARG A 98 -0.06 1.50 -21.34
CA ARG A 98 0.81 1.24 -20.20
C ARG A 98 0.44 2.18 -19.07
N THR A 99 0.33 1.64 -17.86
CA THR A 99 0.02 2.42 -16.66
C THR A 99 1.13 2.23 -15.63
N TYR A 100 1.58 3.35 -15.08
CA TYR A 100 2.63 3.44 -14.08
C TYR A 100 2.09 4.17 -12.84
N ALA A 101 2.66 3.86 -11.69
CA ALA A 101 2.37 4.56 -10.45
C ALA A 101 3.69 4.83 -9.74
N LYS A 102 3.88 6.07 -9.29
CA LYS A 102 5.03 6.48 -8.49
C LYS A 102 4.55 7.04 -7.16
N LEU A 103 5.26 6.70 -6.10
CA LEU A 103 5.01 7.25 -4.78
C LEU A 103 5.42 8.73 -4.74
N VAL A 104 4.63 9.53 -4.04
CA VAL A 104 4.90 10.95 -3.78
C VAL A 104 4.95 11.14 -2.28
N GLU A 105 6.05 11.70 -1.79
CA GLU A 105 6.27 12.04 -0.39
C GLU A 105 6.55 13.54 -0.30
N SER A 106 5.73 14.26 0.48
CA SER A 106 5.81 15.70 0.68
C SER A 106 5.88 16.49 -0.64
N GLY A 107 5.17 16.02 -1.67
CA GLY A 107 5.14 16.61 -3.01
C GLY A 107 6.38 16.34 -3.88
N ARG A 108 7.25 15.38 -3.52
CA ARG A 108 8.40 14.93 -4.32
C ARG A 108 8.35 13.42 -4.52
N SER A 109 9.10 12.90 -5.49
CA SER A 109 9.27 11.45 -5.68
C SER A 109 10.76 11.12 -5.68
N GLU A 110 11.11 9.95 -5.16
CA GLU A 110 12.47 9.42 -5.28
C GLU A 110 12.78 9.00 -6.72
N GLU A 111 11.75 8.55 -7.45
CA GLU A 111 11.86 8.23 -8.87
C GLU A 111 11.81 9.51 -9.71
N ALA A 112 12.55 9.52 -10.82
CA ALA A 112 12.52 10.64 -11.77
C ALA A 112 11.09 10.81 -12.33
N LEU A 113 10.51 12.00 -12.13
CA LEU A 113 9.18 12.35 -12.61
C LEU A 113 9.25 12.85 -14.05
N SER A 114 8.27 12.48 -14.86
CA SER A 114 8.07 13.14 -16.15
C SER A 114 7.60 14.59 -15.96
N PRO A 115 7.74 15.46 -16.97
CA PRO A 115 7.21 16.82 -16.92
C PRO A 115 5.70 16.86 -16.61
N GLU A 116 4.94 15.91 -17.15
CA GLU A 116 3.49 15.80 -16.98
C GLU A 116 3.11 15.36 -15.56
N GLU A 117 3.85 14.41 -14.98
CA GLU A 117 3.69 13.98 -13.59
C GLU A 117 3.97 15.11 -12.61
N TYR A 118 5.08 15.84 -12.83
CA TYR A 118 5.44 17.00 -12.04
C TYR A 118 4.35 18.08 -12.10
N ARG A 119 3.81 18.35 -13.30
CA ARG A 119 2.69 19.30 -13.49
C ARG A 119 1.42 18.84 -12.78
N ALA A 120 1.11 17.54 -12.77
CA ALA A 120 -0.06 17.00 -12.08
C ALA A 120 0.06 17.20 -10.55
N ILE A 121 1.20 16.83 -9.97
CA ILE A 121 1.50 17.02 -8.53
C ILE A 121 1.42 18.51 -8.16
N ARG A 122 2.06 19.39 -8.96
CA ARG A 122 1.98 20.83 -8.76
C ARG A 122 0.55 21.34 -8.80
N SER A 123 -0.26 20.89 -9.75
CA SER A 123 -1.65 21.33 -9.91
C SER A 123 -2.54 20.87 -8.75
N ALA A 124 -2.35 19.64 -8.28
CA ALA A 124 -3.01 19.10 -7.10
C ALA A 124 -2.72 19.97 -5.87
N ARG A 125 -1.44 20.25 -5.58
CA ARG A 125 -1.04 21.05 -4.41
C ARG A 125 -1.46 22.51 -4.47
N LEU A 126 -1.66 23.05 -5.67
CA LEU A 126 -2.18 24.40 -5.86
C LEU A 126 -3.72 24.48 -5.78
N GLY A 127 -4.41 23.36 -5.55
CA GLY A 127 -5.86 23.33 -5.41
C GLY A 127 -6.61 23.71 -6.70
N ARG A 128 -5.98 23.56 -7.87
CA ARG A 128 -6.61 23.93 -9.16
C ARG A 128 -7.69 22.93 -9.60
N GLY A 129 -7.79 21.80 -8.90
CA GLY A 129 -8.74 20.74 -9.18
C GLY A 129 -8.43 19.91 -10.44
N PRO A 130 -9.15 18.80 -10.66
CA PRO A 130 -9.05 18.02 -11.87
C PRO A 130 -9.56 18.85 -13.06
N GLY A 131 -8.74 19.03 -14.10
CA GLY A 131 -9.15 19.72 -15.33
C GLY A 131 -8.52 21.09 -15.56
N ALA A 132 -7.76 21.64 -14.62
CA ALA A 132 -7.02 22.89 -14.85
C ALA A 132 -5.97 22.81 -15.98
N GLY A 133 -5.61 21.60 -16.42
CA GLY A 133 -4.77 21.35 -17.59
C GLY A 133 -5.55 21.06 -18.89
N VAL A 134 -6.88 21.08 -18.88
CA VAL A 134 -7.69 20.89 -20.11
C VAL A 134 -7.67 22.21 -20.88
N GLY A 135 -6.67 22.37 -21.76
CA GLY A 135 -6.61 23.44 -22.76
C GLY A 135 -5.52 24.49 -22.59
N ALA A 136 -4.79 24.51 -21.46
CA ALA A 136 -3.60 25.35 -21.37
C ALA A 136 -2.39 24.56 -21.89
N ALA A 137 -2.09 24.72 -23.17
CA ALA A 137 -0.71 24.59 -23.65
C ALA A 137 0.14 25.60 -22.87
N PHE A 138 0.62 25.19 -21.70
CA PHE A 138 1.63 25.96 -20.97
C PHE A 138 2.94 25.75 -21.74
N PRO A 139 3.63 26.84 -22.16
CA PRO A 139 4.82 26.73 -22.98
C PRO A 139 5.83 25.82 -22.28
N ALA A 140 6.46 24.93 -23.04
CA ALA A 140 7.59 24.15 -22.57
C ALA A 140 8.58 25.11 -21.88
N PRO A 141 9.14 24.75 -20.72
CA PRO A 141 10.15 25.58 -20.07
C PRO A 141 11.26 25.86 -21.09
N ALA A 142 11.51 27.14 -21.34
CA ALA A 142 12.53 27.55 -22.28
C ALA A 142 13.90 27.08 -21.77
N GLY A 143 14.54 26.19 -22.52
CA GLY A 143 15.99 26.03 -22.52
C GLY A 143 16.62 25.10 -21.49
N GLU A 144 16.02 23.96 -21.18
CA GLU A 144 16.78 22.84 -20.59
C GLU A 144 17.12 21.82 -21.68
N PRO A 145 18.38 21.35 -21.79
CA PRO A 145 18.75 20.33 -22.77
C PRO A 145 17.85 19.12 -22.61
N GLU A 146 17.29 18.66 -23.72
CA GLU A 146 16.46 17.46 -23.83
C GLU A 146 17.28 16.25 -23.36
N GLU A 147 17.25 15.97 -22.07
CA GLU A 147 17.84 14.77 -21.49
C GLU A 147 16.96 13.59 -21.92
N PRO A 148 17.51 12.56 -22.60
CA PRO A 148 16.71 11.51 -23.20
C PRO A 148 15.84 10.85 -22.13
N ALA A 149 14.53 10.83 -22.38
CA ALA A 149 13.52 10.25 -21.51
C ALA A 149 14.04 8.93 -20.94
N ALA A 150 14.29 8.92 -19.63
CA ALA A 150 14.81 7.75 -18.94
C ALA A 150 13.90 6.56 -19.27
N THR A 151 14.46 5.56 -19.94
CA THR A 151 13.76 4.33 -20.30
C THR A 151 13.12 3.75 -19.05
N VAL A 152 11.80 3.87 -18.95
CA VAL A 152 11.03 3.36 -17.81
C VAL A 152 11.21 1.84 -17.79
N ARG A 153 12.02 1.36 -16.84
CA ARG A 153 12.26 -0.07 -16.68
C ARG A 153 10.96 -0.70 -16.20
N PRO A 154 10.34 -1.63 -16.95
CA PRO A 154 9.12 -2.29 -16.51
C PRO A 154 9.34 -2.96 -15.16
N LEU A 155 8.41 -2.76 -14.22
CA LEU A 155 8.37 -3.56 -13.01
C LEU A 155 8.01 -5.00 -13.42
N THR A 156 8.99 -5.89 -13.43
CA THR A 156 8.75 -7.32 -13.62
C THR A 156 7.91 -7.82 -12.44
N PRO A 157 6.71 -8.39 -12.67
CA PRO A 157 5.93 -8.98 -11.60
C PRO A 157 6.77 -10.06 -10.89
N ARG A 158 6.99 -9.92 -9.58
CA ARG A 158 7.59 -11.01 -8.80
C ARG A 158 6.60 -12.19 -8.79
N PRO A 159 7.04 -13.42 -9.09
CA PRO A 159 6.16 -14.57 -8.97
C PRO A 159 5.63 -14.66 -7.55
N ARG A 160 4.31 -14.81 -7.44
CA ARG A 160 3.60 -15.05 -6.19
C ARG A 160 4.19 -16.33 -5.59
N ALA A 161 4.83 -16.23 -4.42
CA ALA A 161 5.22 -17.42 -3.68
C ALA A 161 3.95 -18.24 -3.45
N GLU A 162 3.86 -19.40 -4.10
CA GLU A 162 2.73 -20.31 -3.96
C GLU A 162 2.67 -20.75 -2.50
N ALA A 163 1.50 -20.52 -1.91
CA ALA A 163 1.18 -21.01 -0.59
C ALA A 163 1.11 -22.55 -0.67
N GLY A 164 1.98 -23.20 0.11
CA GLY A 164 1.87 -24.57 0.62
C GLY A 164 1.10 -25.59 -0.23
N GLU A 165 1.86 -26.40 -0.95
CA GLU A 165 1.42 -27.71 -1.44
C GLU A 165 0.90 -28.56 -0.25
N GLU A 166 -0.35 -29.02 -0.33
CA GLU A 166 -0.92 -30.05 0.54
C GLU A 166 -0.06 -31.33 0.51
N PRO A 167 0.04 -32.07 1.64
CA PRO A 167 0.85 -33.29 1.68
C PRO A 167 0.24 -34.40 0.79
N PRO A 168 1.09 -35.21 0.10
CA PRO A 168 0.61 -36.15 -0.90
C PRO A 168 -0.12 -37.36 -0.28
N ALA A 169 -1.23 -37.73 -0.92
CA ALA A 169 -2.00 -38.94 -0.67
C ALA A 169 -1.19 -40.21 -0.97
N GLU A 170 -1.20 -41.12 0.00
CA GLU A 170 -0.53 -42.42 0.02
C GLU A 170 -1.13 -43.36 -1.07
N THR A 171 -0.34 -43.71 -2.09
CA THR A 171 -0.74 -44.69 -3.10
C THR A 171 -0.57 -46.11 -2.56
N VAL A 172 -1.69 -46.77 -2.26
CA VAL A 172 -1.79 -48.21 -1.95
C VAL A 172 -1.40 -49.03 -3.19
N GLY A 173 -0.41 -49.91 -3.02
CA GLY A 173 0.16 -50.72 -4.10
C GLY A 173 -0.72 -51.86 -4.59
N GLU A 174 -0.65 -52.14 -5.89
CA GLU A 174 -1.15 -53.36 -6.50
C GLU A 174 -0.07 -54.48 -6.50
N PRO A 175 -0.45 -55.76 -6.36
CA PRO A 175 0.48 -56.86 -6.13
C PRO A 175 0.98 -57.53 -7.42
N ARG A 176 2.22 -57.98 -7.30
CA ARG A 176 3.13 -58.70 -8.20
C ARG A 176 2.63 -60.09 -8.63
N ALA A 177 2.77 -60.43 -9.91
CA ALA A 177 2.81 -61.80 -10.45
C ALA A 177 4.13 -61.94 -11.27
N GLU A 178 5.19 -62.55 -10.73
CA GLU A 178 5.59 -63.98 -10.88
C GLU A 178 5.65 -64.42 -12.35
N ALA A 179 6.80 -64.41 -13.04
CA ALA A 179 8.01 -65.27 -12.97
C ALA A 179 7.91 -66.58 -13.79
N ARG A 180 9.05 -66.95 -14.42
CA ARG A 180 9.41 -68.19 -15.16
C ARG A 180 9.10 -68.18 -16.67
N GLU A 181 9.96 -68.64 -17.59
CA GLU A 181 11.25 -69.33 -17.56
C GLU A 181 11.75 -69.46 -19.01
N ALA A 182 13.04 -69.19 -19.27
CA ALA A 182 13.69 -69.45 -20.54
C ALA A 182 14.33 -70.85 -20.48
N SER A 183 14.08 -71.68 -21.49
CA SER A 183 14.80 -72.93 -21.75
C SER A 183 15.17 -72.97 -23.24
N PRO A 184 16.46 -73.04 -23.62
CA PRO A 184 16.90 -73.21 -25.01
C PRO A 184 17.10 -74.70 -25.34
N PRO A 185 17.20 -75.06 -26.64
CA PRO A 185 18.41 -75.83 -27.01
C PRO A 185 18.96 -75.64 -28.44
N ARG A 186 20.30 -75.80 -28.51
CA ARG A 186 21.18 -76.29 -29.61
C ARG A 186 21.42 -75.34 -30.80
N VAL A 187 22.66 -75.07 -31.21
CA VAL A 187 23.84 -75.95 -31.41
C VAL A 187 25.11 -75.35 -30.81
#